data_AF-A0A447UF43-F1
#
_entry.id   AF-A0A447UF43-F1
#
_cell.length_a   1.000
_cell.length_b   1.000
_cell.length_c   1.000
_cell.angle_alpha   90.00
_cell.angle_beta   90.00
_cell.angle_gamma   90.00
#
_symmetry.space_group_name_H-M   'P 1'
#
loop_
_entity.id
_entity.type
_entity.pdbx_description
1 polymer ?
#
loop_
_entity_poly.entity_id
_entity_poly.type
_entity_poly.pdbx_seq_one_letter_code
_entity_poly.pdbx_strand_id
1 'polypeptide(L)'
;MAAAPAEKAAAAGAIETMAYELGAGLGIAIFGLLLSRSFSASILLPSGLNAEEIERASSSMGEAVQLADTLSPSLGEAILDAARQAFTWSHSVALSSAGSMLILLAVGMWFSLAKVKRG
;
A
#
# COMPACT_ATOMS: atom_id res chain seq x y z
N MET A 1 -7.70 -25.60 -9.54
CA MET A 1 -7.32 -26.86 -10.24
C MET A 1 -8.46 -27.88 -10.44
N ALA A 2 -9.30 -28.22 -9.45
CA ALA A 2 -10.32 -29.29 -9.57
C ALA A 2 -11.50 -29.01 -10.54
N ALA A 3 -11.66 -27.77 -11.03
CA ALA A 3 -12.72 -27.38 -11.95
C ALA A 3 -12.32 -27.51 -13.44
N ALA A 4 -11.05 -27.78 -13.75
CA ALA A 4 -10.56 -27.97 -15.11
C ALA A 4 -10.48 -29.48 -15.45
N PRO A 5 -10.76 -29.90 -16.71
CA PRO A 5 -10.53 -31.28 -17.16
C PRO A 5 -9.10 -31.74 -16.88
N ALA A 6 -8.92 -33.03 -16.59
CA ALA A 6 -7.64 -33.60 -16.17
C ALA A 6 -6.50 -33.31 -17.17
N GLU A 7 -6.81 -33.35 -18.46
CA GLU A 7 -5.85 -33.11 -19.55
C GLU A 7 -5.38 -31.65 -19.62
N LYS A 8 -6.13 -30.72 -19.01
CA LYS A 8 -5.83 -29.28 -18.96
C LYS A 8 -5.39 -28.79 -17.58
N ALA A 9 -5.34 -29.66 -16.58
CA ALA A 9 -5.02 -29.30 -15.20
C ALA A 9 -3.61 -28.68 -15.08
N ALA A 10 -2.63 -29.18 -15.84
CA ALA A 10 -1.27 -28.63 -15.87
C ALA A 10 -1.23 -27.20 -16.45
N ALA A 11 -1.93 -26.97 -17.56
CA ALA A 11 -2.04 -25.64 -18.17
C ALA A 11 -2.79 -24.66 -17.26
N ALA A 12 -3.87 -25.10 -16.60
CA ALA A 12 -4.61 -24.30 -15.63
C ALA A 12 -3.74 -23.93 -14.41
N GLY A 13 -2.92 -24.88 -13.91
CA GLY A 13 -1.98 -24.62 -12.82
C GLY A 13 -0.91 -23.59 -13.19
N ALA A 14 -0.34 -23.67 -14.40
CA ALA A 14 0.63 -22.67 -14.86
C ALA A 14 0.04 -21.25 -14.95
N ILE A 15 -1.22 -21.13 -15.39
CA ILE A 15 -1.93 -19.85 -15.42
C ILE A 15 -2.18 -19.33 -14.00
N GLU A 16 -2.58 -20.21 -13.07
CA GLU A 16 -2.79 -19.86 -11.66
C GLU A 16 -1.52 -19.30 -11.02
N THR A 17 -0.37 -19.96 -11.23
CA THR A 17 0.92 -19.49 -10.75
C THR A 17 1.28 -18.13 -11.35
N MET A 18 1.16 -17.96 -12.68
CA MET A 18 1.42 -16.65 -13.30
C MET A 18 0.48 -15.55 -12.79
N ALA A 19 -0.79 -15.86 -12.59
CA ALA A 19 -1.76 -14.91 -12.03
C ALA A 19 -1.41 -14.53 -10.59
N TYR A 20 -0.92 -15.48 -9.79
CA TYR A 20 -0.47 -15.21 -8.42
C TYR A 20 0.76 -14.28 -8.41
N GLU A 21 1.80 -14.61 -9.19
CA GLU A 21 3.02 -13.80 -9.29
C GLU A 21 2.72 -12.39 -9.82
N LEU A 22 1.90 -12.29 -10.87
CA LEU A 22 1.48 -11.00 -11.42
C LEU A 22 0.66 -10.20 -10.41
N GLY A 23 -0.29 -10.85 -9.73
CA GLY A 23 -1.13 -10.22 -8.72
C GLY A 23 -0.32 -9.71 -7.54
N ALA A 24 0.66 -10.49 -7.07
CA ALA A 24 1.57 -10.09 -6.00
C ALA A 24 2.42 -8.87 -6.41
N GLY A 25 3.06 -8.93 -7.57
CA GLY A 25 3.88 -7.83 -8.09
C GLY A 25 3.06 -6.54 -8.30
N LEU A 26 1.88 -6.65 -8.91
CA LEU A 26 0.98 -5.50 -9.12
C LEU A 26 0.48 -4.92 -7.80
N GLY A 27 0.12 -5.76 -6.83
CA GLY A 27 -0.28 -5.33 -5.50
C GLY A 27 0.81 -4.52 -4.82
N ILE A 28 2.05 -5.03 -4.79
CA ILE A 28 3.20 -4.32 -4.21
C ILE A 28 3.39 -2.95 -4.88
N ALA A 29 3.34 -2.87 -6.21
CA ALA A 29 3.51 -1.62 -6.93
C ALA A 29 2.40 -0.60 -6.62
N ILE A 30 1.12 -1.02 -6.68
CA ILE A 30 -0.02 -0.14 -6.44
C ILE A 30 -0.05 0.34 -4.98
N PHE A 31 0.08 -0.56 -4.01
CA PHE A 31 0.05 -0.19 -2.60
C PHE A 31 1.29 0.60 -2.18
N GLY A 32 2.45 0.32 -2.78
CA GLY A 32 3.67 1.13 -2.59
C GLY A 32 3.49 2.57 -3.07
N LEU A 33 2.92 2.77 -4.27
CA LEU A 33 2.58 4.09 -4.79
C LEU A 33 1.54 4.80 -3.91
N LEU A 34 0.50 4.09 -3.47
CA LEU A 34 -0.52 4.64 -2.58
C LEU A 34 0.10 5.10 -1.26
N LEU A 35 0.98 4.30 -0.66
CA LEU A 35 1.66 4.62 0.59
C LEU A 35 2.56 5.84 0.43
N SER A 36 3.41 5.86 -0.60
CA SER A 36 4.30 6.98 -0.91
C SER A 36 3.53 8.27 -1.15
N ARG A 37 2.50 8.24 -2.00
CA ARG A 37 1.66 9.42 -2.28
C ARG A 37 0.91 9.90 -1.04
N SER A 38 0.36 8.98 -0.25
CA SER A 38 -0.38 9.33 0.97
C SER A 38 0.55 9.93 2.03
N PHE A 39 1.78 9.43 2.15
CA PHE A 39 2.79 9.99 3.04
C PHE A 39 3.13 11.43 2.64
N SER A 40 3.57 11.64 1.40
CA SER A 40 3.94 12.97 0.91
C SER A 40 2.79 13.97 0.98
N ALA A 41 1.54 13.52 0.82
CA ALA A 41 0.36 14.39 0.89
C ALA A 41 -0.11 14.70 2.32
N SER A 42 0.31 13.93 3.33
CA SER A 42 -0.20 14.06 4.71
C SER A 42 0.81 14.62 5.70
N ILE A 43 2.10 14.65 5.36
CA ILE A 43 3.13 15.18 6.25
C ILE A 43 2.98 16.70 6.42
N LEU A 44 2.97 17.13 7.67
CA LEU A 44 2.87 18.53 8.07
C LEU A 44 4.18 18.93 8.75
N LEU A 45 5.09 19.48 7.96
CA LEU A 45 6.44 19.82 8.43
C LEU A 45 6.45 21.10 9.27
N PRO A 46 7.38 21.20 10.25
CA PRO A 46 7.54 22.41 11.06
C PRO A 46 8.05 23.59 10.22
N SER A 47 7.78 24.81 10.69
CA SER A 47 8.40 26.02 10.16
C SER A 47 9.91 26.04 10.42
N GLY A 48 10.67 26.71 9.56
CA GLY A 48 12.13 26.85 9.71
C GLY A 48 12.94 25.99 8.74
N LEU A 49 12.26 25.22 7.87
CA LEU A 49 12.86 24.49 6.76
C LEU A 49 12.86 25.34 5.48
N ASN A 50 13.89 25.17 4.67
CA ASN A 50 13.93 25.69 3.32
C ASN A 50 13.17 24.77 2.34
N ALA A 51 13.02 25.19 1.08
CA ALA A 51 12.23 24.45 0.09
C ALA A 51 12.80 23.06 -0.23
N GLU A 52 14.12 22.91 -0.30
CA GLU A 52 14.79 21.64 -0.60
C GLU A 52 14.65 20.65 0.56
N GLU A 53 14.75 21.14 1.80
CA GLU A 53 14.52 20.37 3.02
C GLU A 53 13.06 19.88 3.11
N ILE A 54 12.11 20.75 2.76
CA ILE A 54 10.68 20.39 2.70
C ILE A 54 10.43 19.29 1.67
N GLU A 55 10.98 19.43 0.46
CA GLU A 55 10.84 18.43 -0.60
C GLU A 55 11.46 17.09 -0.18
N ARG A 56 12.68 17.14 0.38
CA ARG A 56 13.40 15.96 0.85
C ARG A 56 12.64 15.24 1.96
N ALA A 57 12.24 15.93 3.03
CA ALA A 57 11.50 15.33 4.14
C ALA A 57 10.13 14.78 3.71
N SER A 58 9.49 15.40 2.71
CA SER A 58 8.19 14.94 2.21
C SER A 58 8.28 13.73 1.29
N SER A 59 9.47 13.41 0.76
CA SER A 59 9.64 12.32 -0.20
C SER A 59 9.42 10.93 0.39
N SER A 60 9.88 10.69 1.62
CA SER A 60 9.71 9.43 2.33
C SER A 60 10.04 9.56 3.83
N MET A 61 9.58 8.59 4.63
CA MET A 61 9.98 8.48 6.05
C MET A 61 11.50 8.37 6.22
N GLY A 62 12.18 7.64 5.34
CA GLY A 62 13.63 7.46 5.41
C GLY A 62 14.40 8.75 5.16
N GLU A 63 13.94 9.58 4.22
CA GLU A 63 14.53 10.90 3.96
C GLU A 63 14.22 11.90 5.09
N ALA A 64 13.03 11.85 5.68
CA ALA A 64 12.68 12.65 6.85
C ALA A 64 13.58 12.33 8.06
N VAL A 65 13.82 11.05 8.33
CA VAL A 65 14.72 10.60 9.40
C VAL A 65 16.15 11.06 9.15
N GLN A 66 16.67 10.86 7.93
CA GLN A 66 18.02 11.31 7.59
C GLN A 66 18.17 12.83 7.69
N LEU A 67 17.15 13.61 7.29
CA LEU A 67 17.19 15.05 7.42
C LEU A 67 17.15 15.49 8.90
N ALA A 68 16.30 14.85 9.71
CA ALA A 68 16.20 15.17 11.13
C ALA A 68 17.54 15.05 11.87
N ASP A 69 18.37 14.06 11.50
CA ASP A 69 19.71 13.86 12.06
C ASP A 69 20.71 14.96 11.69
N THR A 70 20.45 15.74 10.64
CA THR A 70 21.34 16.82 10.18
C THR A 70 21.00 18.18 10.77
N LEU A 71 19.84 18.31 11.42
CA LEU A 71 19.31 19.57 11.92
C LEU A 71 19.44 19.67 13.44
N SER A 72 19.10 20.85 13.98
CA SER A 72 19.09 21.03 15.44
C SER A 72 18.12 20.04 16.11
N PRO A 73 18.41 19.55 17.34
CA PRO A 73 17.59 18.51 17.99
C PRO A 73 16.09 18.83 18.08
N SER A 74 15.73 20.09 18.35
CA SER A 74 14.32 20.52 18.42
C SER A 74 13.60 20.41 17.08
N LEU A 75 14.27 20.78 15.99
CA LEU A 75 13.70 20.71 14.64
C LEU A 75 13.67 19.26 14.13
N GLY A 76 14.71 18.48 14.42
CA GLY A 76 14.76 17.05 14.10
C GLY A 76 13.63 16.27 14.75
N GLU A 77 13.38 16.45 16.05
CA GLU A 77 12.26 15.81 16.74
C GLU A 77 10.89 16.21 16.15
N ALA A 78 10.72 17.48 15.78
CA ALA A 78 9.48 17.94 15.16
C ALA A 78 9.25 17.31 13.77
N ILE A 79 10.31 17.13 12.97
CA ILE A 79 10.24 16.41 11.68
C ILE A 79 9.90 14.94 11.90
N LEU A 80 10.54 14.28 12.88
CA LEU A 80 10.29 12.87 13.18
C LEU A 80 8.85 12.64 13.63
N ASP A 81 8.30 13.52 14.47
CA ASP A 81 6.92 13.41 14.92
C ASP A 81 5.93 13.59 13.75
N ALA A 82 6.13 14.63 12.92
CA ALA A 82 5.34 14.85 11.71
C ALA A 82 5.40 13.64 10.75
N ALA A 83 6.59 13.09 10.53
CA ALA A 83 6.79 11.95 9.65
C ALA A 83 6.15 10.66 10.20
N ARG A 84 6.21 10.42 11.52
CA ARG A 84 5.52 9.29 12.17
C ARG A 84 4.00 9.38 11.99
N GLN A 85 3.42 10.56 12.21
CA GLN A 85 1.99 10.78 12.02
C GLN A 85 1.56 10.52 10.56
N ALA A 86 2.31 11.07 9.59
CA ALA A 86 2.08 10.84 8.17
C ALA A 86 2.24 9.36 7.77
N PHE A 87 3.24 8.67 8.32
CA PHE A 87 3.46 7.25 8.10
C PHE A 87 2.30 6.40 8.62
N THR A 88 1.84 6.63 9.86
CA THR A 88 0.68 5.92 10.42
C THR A 88 -0.59 6.19 9.60
N TRP A 89 -0.82 7.43 9.18
CA TRP A 89 -1.96 7.78 8.35
C TRP A 89 -1.93 7.08 6.98
N SER A 90 -0.83 7.21 6.25
CA SER A 90 -0.64 6.57 4.94
C SER A 90 -0.80 5.05 5.01
N HIS A 91 -0.30 4.42 6.07
CA HIS A 91 -0.49 2.99 6.30
C HIS A 91 -1.96 2.63 6.55
N SER A 92 -2.68 3.46 7.31
CA SER A 92 -4.12 3.29 7.55
C SER A 92 -4.93 3.39 6.26
N VAL A 93 -4.54 4.29 5.34
CA VAL A 93 -5.13 4.39 3.99
C VAL A 93 -4.89 3.12 3.17
N ALA A 94 -3.66 2.58 3.21
CA ALA A 94 -3.33 1.33 2.51
C ALA A 94 -4.12 0.14 3.06
N LEU A 95 -4.20 -0.02 4.39
CA LEU A 95 -4.97 -1.09 5.03
C LEU A 95 -6.47 -0.96 4.75
N SER A 96 -7.01 0.25 4.83
CA SER A 96 -8.44 0.49 4.59
C SER A 96 -8.83 0.22 3.14
N SER A 97 -7.97 0.58 2.18
CA SER A 97 -8.21 0.29 0.75
C SER A 97 -8.10 -1.21 0.46
N ALA A 98 -7.09 -1.91 0.99
CA ALA A 98 -6.97 -3.36 0.88
C ALA A 98 -8.17 -4.09 1.52
N GLY A 99 -8.56 -3.69 2.74
CA GLY A 99 -9.73 -4.24 3.43
C GLY A 99 -11.03 -4.02 2.67
N SER A 100 -11.23 -2.82 2.11
CA SER A 100 -12.38 -2.51 1.26
C SER A 100 -12.41 -3.40 0.01
N MET A 101 -11.26 -3.60 -0.65
CA MET A 101 -11.16 -4.48 -1.81
C MET A 101 -11.53 -5.94 -1.46
N LEU A 102 -11.05 -6.45 -0.32
CA LEU A 102 -11.39 -7.80 0.14
C LEU A 102 -12.89 -7.95 0.45
N ILE A 103 -13.51 -6.95 1.09
CA ILE A 103 -14.95 -6.94 1.37
C ILE A 103 -15.73 -6.96 0.05
N LEU A 104 -15.36 -6.13 -0.93
CA LEU A 104 -16.01 -6.10 -2.24
C LEU A 104 -15.92 -7.46 -2.96
N LEU A 105 -14.75 -8.09 -2.93
CA LEU A 105 -14.56 -9.44 -3.50
C LEU A 105 -15.40 -10.49 -2.78
N ALA A 106 -15.43 -10.47 -1.45
CA ALA A 106 -16.22 -11.39 -0.64
C ALA A 106 -17.72 -11.26 -0.93
N VAL A 107 -18.23 -10.03 -1.01
CA VAL A 107 -19.63 -9.74 -1.37
C VAL A 107 -19.93 -10.20 -2.80
N GLY A 108 -19.03 -9.93 -3.75
CA GLY A 108 -19.16 -10.40 -5.14
C GLY A 108 -19.21 -11.92 -5.24
N MET A 109 -18.32 -12.61 -4.53
CA MET A 109 -18.33 -14.08 -4.44
C MET A 109 -19.61 -14.62 -3.82
N TRP A 110 -20.08 -14.01 -2.72
CA TRP A 110 -21.32 -14.40 -2.07
C TRP A 110 -22.51 -14.36 -3.04
N PHE A 111 -22.68 -13.26 -3.77
CA PHE A 111 -23.77 -13.15 -4.75
C PHE A 111 -23.61 -14.08 -5.95
N SER A 112 -22.37 -14.31 -6.40
CA SER A 112 -22.09 -15.24 -7.51
C SER A 112 -22.45 -16.68 -7.12
N LEU A 113 -22.01 -17.13 -5.95
CA LEU A 113 -22.29 -18.48 -5.46
C LEU A 113 -23.75 -18.66 -5.07
N ALA A 114 -24.41 -17.64 -4.49
CA ALA A 114 -25.83 -17.70 -4.16
C ALA A 114 -26.73 -17.87 -5.39
N LYS A 115 -26.28 -17.44 -6.57
CA LYS A 115 -27.00 -17.61 -7.84
C LYS A 115 -26.80 -18.99 -8.48
N VAL A 116 -25.83 -19.78 -8.03
CA VAL A 116 -25.65 -21.15 -8.51
C VAL A 116 -26.74 -22.02 -7.88
N LYS A 117 -27.74 -22.43 -8.68
CA LYS A 117 -28.76 -23.41 -8.25
C LYS A 117 -28.03 -24.64 -7.69
N ARG A 118 -28.32 -25.00 -6.44
CA ARG A 118 -28.02 -26.32 -5.88
C ARG A 118 -28.78 -27.35 -6.72
N GLY A 119 -28.12 -27.87 -7.75
CA GLY A 119 -28.56 -29.04 -8.52
C GLY A 119 -28.27 -30.31 -7.74
#